data_AF-A0AB33WJ55-F1
#
_entry.id   AF-A0AB33WJ55-F1
#
_cell.length_a   1.000
_cell.length_b   1.000
_cell.length_c   1.000
_cell.angle_alpha   90.00
_cell.angle_beta   90.00
_cell.angle_gamma   90.00
#
_symmetry.space_group_name_H-M   'P 1'
#
loop_
_entity.id
_entity.type
_entity.pdbx_description
1 polymer ?
#
loop_
_entity_poly.entity_id
_entity_poly.type
_entity_poly.pdbx_seq_one_letter_code
_entity_poly.pdbx_strand_id
1 'polypeptide(L)'
;MRVLVVALMLSLWTAVAQAAGPMVFATIDRSSWPGSLATQAGFDTASRAEILMFGKALLASEALDDVSLKQRLGVKALDHHSVEQVRERFWIRLLSSYHSASQDCEGAAFCPLVRNLDDLRQLAQGFTGTVSPAYDAWAQASRQFHEQYLNEQLRLAALFPKISSEIERFDSAELMGDELADRQFLLTFDDGPTAAGGHTDTLANVLRANDLHGLFFVLGEPFQARLRKSSPAQMRELYSGQCVALHGWAHKSHSAWSEWQQSITRSATLVRGTLPDDYQPLFRPPYGQRSSDSAAFFKAQGIKVMLWGIDSQDWSKSLSASAASQRVQTLMLLWRRGIILFHDIHNKAPAAVPTLIAANKSNGVKWVDCRATR
;
A
#
# COMPACT_ATOMS: atom_id res chain seq x y z
N MET A 1 10.27 -59.05 25.81
CA MET A 1 9.99 -58.33 24.55
C MET A 1 9.30 -57.01 24.89
N ARG A 2 10.02 -55.89 24.76
CA ARG A 2 9.49 -54.53 25.03
C ARG A 2 8.74 -54.05 23.78
N VAL A 3 7.49 -53.63 23.96
CA VAL A 3 6.66 -53.01 22.91
C VAL A 3 7.14 -51.57 22.71
N LEU A 4 7.67 -51.26 21.54
CA LEU A 4 8.00 -49.89 21.14
C LEU A 4 6.72 -49.19 20.69
N VAL A 5 6.27 -48.19 21.44
CA VAL A 5 5.24 -47.25 21.00
C VAL A 5 5.93 -46.18 20.15
N VAL A 6 5.73 -46.23 18.84
CA VAL A 6 6.18 -45.18 17.92
C VAL A 6 5.15 -44.05 17.96
N ALA A 7 5.47 -42.97 18.66
CA ALA A 7 4.71 -41.74 18.62
C ALA A 7 4.98 -41.03 17.28
N LEU A 8 4.03 -41.10 16.36
CA LEU A 8 4.04 -40.32 15.13
C LEU A 8 3.72 -38.86 15.47
N MET A 9 4.75 -38.01 15.58
CA MET A 9 4.56 -36.56 15.59
C MET A 9 4.18 -36.10 14.19
N LEU A 10 2.88 -35.95 13.94
CA LEU A 10 2.34 -35.24 12.78
C LEU A 10 2.67 -33.75 12.94
N SER A 11 3.75 -33.32 12.27
CA SER A 11 4.05 -31.91 12.10
C SER A 11 3.00 -31.29 11.17
N LEU A 12 2.13 -30.46 11.75
CA LEU A 12 1.20 -29.59 11.02
C LEU A 12 2.02 -28.51 10.28
N TRP A 13 2.49 -28.85 9.09
CA TRP A 13 2.90 -27.84 8.11
C TRP A 13 1.62 -27.19 7.58
N THR A 14 1.18 -26.12 8.24
CA THR A 14 0.28 -25.17 7.60
C THR A 14 1.07 -24.52 6.47
N ALA A 15 0.73 -24.88 5.23
CA ALA A 15 1.20 -24.18 4.06
C ALA A 15 0.70 -22.74 4.16
N VAL A 16 1.54 -21.86 4.71
CA VAL A 16 1.35 -20.42 4.59
C VAL A 16 1.36 -20.15 3.10
N ALA A 17 0.20 -19.83 2.54
CA ALA A 17 0.13 -19.22 1.21
C ALA A 17 0.96 -17.94 1.30
N GLN A 18 2.24 -18.03 0.92
CA GLN A 18 3.13 -16.89 0.90
C GLN A 18 2.52 -15.88 -0.06
N ALA A 19 2.24 -14.68 0.45
CA ALA A 19 2.08 -13.51 -0.40
C ALA A 19 3.21 -13.55 -1.44
N ALA A 20 2.90 -13.23 -2.70
CA ALA A 20 3.89 -13.18 -3.77
C ALA A 20 4.98 -12.11 -3.56
N GLY A 21 4.90 -11.38 -2.44
CA GLY A 21 5.78 -10.31 -2.03
C GLY A 21 7.25 -10.72 -1.89
N PRO A 22 8.13 -9.71 -1.90
CA PRO A 22 9.57 -9.89 -1.90
C PRO A 22 10.08 -10.38 -0.53
N MET A 23 11.24 -11.05 -0.50
CA MET A 23 11.93 -11.40 0.76
C MET A 23 12.69 -10.21 1.39
N VAL A 24 12.91 -9.15 0.60
CA VAL A 24 13.58 -7.91 1.02
C VAL A 24 12.69 -6.75 0.61
N PHE A 25 12.39 -5.86 1.56
CA PHE A 25 11.56 -4.69 1.31
C PHE A 25 12.45 -3.45 1.16
N ALA A 26 12.09 -2.56 0.25
CA ALA A 26 12.72 -1.26 0.11
C ALA A 26 12.49 -0.46 1.39
N THR A 27 13.60 -0.09 2.01
CA THR A 27 13.66 0.79 3.18
C THR A 27 14.65 1.90 2.86
N ILE A 28 14.49 3.03 3.53
CA ILE A 28 15.34 4.21 3.32
C ILE A 28 15.43 4.97 4.63
N ASP A 29 16.63 5.49 4.91
CA ASP A 29 16.84 6.47 5.96
C ASP A 29 16.71 7.89 5.39
N ARG A 30 15.56 8.51 5.65
CA ARG A 30 15.25 9.86 5.18
C ARG A 30 15.99 10.96 5.95
N SER A 31 16.71 10.67 7.02
CA SER A 31 17.54 11.67 7.72
C SER A 31 18.69 12.18 6.85
N SER A 32 19.02 11.45 5.78
CA SER A 32 20.01 11.85 4.76
C SER A 32 19.51 12.94 3.80
N TRP A 33 18.20 13.23 3.76
CA TRP A 33 17.65 14.31 2.93
C TRP A 33 17.98 15.67 3.55
N PRO A 34 18.68 16.58 2.86
CA PRO A 34 19.16 17.83 3.45
C PRO A 34 18.10 18.93 3.54
N GLY A 35 16.97 18.79 2.84
CA GLY A 35 15.90 19.78 2.82
C GLY A 35 14.83 19.58 3.90
N SER A 36 14.01 20.60 4.14
CA SER A 36 12.82 20.46 4.98
C SER A 36 11.64 19.90 4.19
N LEU A 37 10.87 18.99 4.79
CA LEU A 37 9.58 18.53 4.25
C LEU A 37 8.38 19.26 4.86
N ALA A 38 8.61 20.23 5.75
CA ALA A 38 7.56 20.88 6.53
C ALA A 38 6.75 21.93 5.74
N THR A 39 7.18 22.28 4.53
CA THR A 39 6.51 23.27 3.66
C THR A 39 6.10 22.63 2.35
N GLN A 40 5.13 23.23 1.66
CA GLN A 40 4.68 22.77 0.34
C GLN A 40 5.83 22.73 -0.68
N ALA A 41 6.63 23.80 -0.75
CA ALA A 41 7.79 23.88 -1.63
C ALA A 41 8.87 22.83 -1.28
N GLY A 42 9.04 22.54 0.01
CA GLY A 42 9.94 21.48 0.48
C GLY A 42 9.47 20.08 0.06
N PHE A 43 8.19 19.79 0.21
CA PHE A 43 7.57 18.56 -0.28
C PHE A 43 7.71 18.41 -1.79
N ASP A 44 7.44 19.47 -2.56
CA ASP A 44 7.59 19.43 -4.01
C ASP A 44 9.03 19.20 -4.46
N THR A 45 9.99 19.83 -3.78
CA THR A 45 11.41 19.64 -4.10
C THR A 45 11.86 18.21 -3.85
N ALA A 46 11.47 17.63 -2.71
CA ALA A 46 11.72 16.22 -2.43
C ALA A 46 10.98 15.31 -3.42
N SER A 47 9.73 15.62 -3.76
CA SER A 47 8.91 14.86 -4.70
C SER A 47 9.55 14.80 -6.09
N ARG A 48 9.99 15.93 -6.67
CA ARG A 48 10.72 15.95 -7.94
C ARG A 48 11.96 15.06 -7.89
N ALA A 49 12.71 15.11 -6.79
CA ALA A 49 13.92 14.33 -6.61
C ALA A 49 13.64 12.81 -6.57
N GLU A 50 12.64 12.37 -5.80
CA GLU A 50 12.24 10.95 -5.74
C GLU A 50 11.64 10.46 -7.08
N ILE A 51 10.86 11.30 -7.78
CA ILE A 51 10.31 10.99 -9.11
C ILE A 51 11.42 10.72 -10.12
N LEU A 52 12.44 11.58 -10.17
CA LEU A 52 13.56 11.39 -11.10
C LEU A 52 14.41 10.17 -10.74
N MET A 53 14.58 9.87 -9.45
CA MET A 53 15.30 8.68 -9.01
C MET A 53 14.54 7.39 -9.38
N PHE A 54 13.22 7.36 -9.22
CA PHE A 54 12.40 6.23 -9.67
C PHE A 54 12.37 6.09 -11.19
N GLY A 55 12.29 7.21 -11.93
CA GLY A 55 12.43 7.20 -13.39
C GLY A 55 13.75 6.58 -13.86
N LYS A 56 14.86 6.84 -13.14
CA LYS A 56 16.15 6.20 -13.40
C LYS A 56 16.09 4.68 -13.19
N ALA A 57 15.44 4.23 -12.11
CA ALA A 57 15.24 2.80 -11.84
C ALA A 57 14.40 2.12 -12.94
N LEU A 58 13.36 2.80 -13.45
CA LEU A 58 12.54 2.33 -14.57
C LEU A 58 13.38 2.10 -15.83
N LEU A 59 14.13 3.13 -16.26
CA LEU A 59 15.02 3.04 -17.42
C LEU A 59 16.03 1.89 -17.29
N ALA A 60 16.64 1.74 -16.11
CA ALA A 60 17.57 0.64 -15.85
C ALA A 60 16.89 -0.73 -15.92
N SER A 61 15.61 -0.83 -15.58
CA SER A 61 14.85 -2.08 -15.70
C SER A 61 14.46 -2.39 -17.14
N GLU A 62 14.13 -1.38 -17.94
CA GLU A 62 13.76 -1.50 -19.37
C GLU A 62 14.94 -1.90 -20.26
N ALA A 63 16.17 -1.61 -19.81
CA ALA A 63 17.38 -2.03 -20.50
C ALA A 63 17.71 -3.54 -20.34
N LEU A 64 16.98 -4.26 -19.48
CA LEU A 64 17.20 -5.69 -19.26
C LEU A 64 16.39 -6.52 -20.26
N ASP A 65 17.01 -7.58 -20.78
CA ASP A 65 16.28 -8.65 -21.47
C ASP A 65 15.46 -9.50 -20.48
N ASP A 66 14.54 -10.31 -21.01
CA ASP A 66 13.64 -11.16 -20.21
C ASP A 66 14.40 -12.10 -19.27
N VAL A 67 15.55 -12.62 -19.69
CA VAL A 67 16.36 -13.56 -18.90
C VAL A 67 16.93 -12.84 -17.67
N SER A 68 17.55 -11.69 -17.88
CA SER A 68 18.13 -10.85 -16.84
C SER A 68 17.06 -10.29 -15.91
N LEU A 69 15.91 -9.89 -16.46
CA LEU A 69 14.78 -9.41 -15.68
C LEU A 69 14.21 -10.53 -14.79
N LYS A 70 13.99 -11.73 -15.33
CA LYS A 70 13.55 -12.90 -14.53
C LYS A 70 14.49 -13.20 -13.37
N GLN A 71 15.80 -13.18 -13.65
CA GLN A 71 16.81 -13.42 -12.62
C GLN A 71 16.77 -12.33 -11.54
N ARG A 72 16.72 -11.05 -11.95
CA ARG A 72 16.63 -9.90 -11.03
C ARG A 72 15.38 -9.95 -10.16
N LEU A 73 14.24 -10.31 -10.73
CA LEU A 73 12.95 -10.40 -10.01
C LEU A 73 12.81 -11.71 -9.21
N GLY A 74 13.67 -12.70 -9.43
CA GLY A 74 13.62 -14.01 -8.78
C GLY A 74 12.34 -14.80 -9.12
N VAL A 75 11.86 -14.71 -10.35
CA VAL A 75 10.62 -15.37 -10.81
C VAL A 75 10.92 -16.51 -11.80
N LYS A 76 10.14 -17.60 -11.72
CA LYS A 76 10.28 -18.75 -12.62
C LYS A 76 9.70 -18.47 -14.01
N ALA A 77 8.63 -17.68 -14.06
CA ALA A 77 7.95 -17.23 -15.26
C ALA A 77 7.76 -15.71 -15.18
N LEU A 78 7.72 -15.07 -16.35
CA LEU A 78 7.57 -13.64 -16.53
C LEU A 78 6.43 -13.42 -17.51
N ASP A 79 5.34 -12.80 -17.07
CA ASP A 79 4.37 -12.22 -17.97
C ASP A 79 4.90 -10.87 -18.49
N HIS A 80 5.53 -10.88 -19.66
CA HIS A 80 6.16 -9.69 -20.23
C HIS A 80 5.14 -8.57 -20.48
N HIS A 81 3.94 -8.93 -20.95
CA HIS A 81 2.91 -7.94 -21.24
C HIS A 81 2.48 -7.14 -20.01
N SER A 82 2.21 -7.83 -18.89
CA SER A 82 1.84 -7.19 -17.63
C SER A 82 2.97 -6.31 -17.07
N VAL A 83 4.23 -6.73 -17.23
CA VAL A 83 5.40 -5.93 -16.83
C VAL A 83 5.47 -4.61 -17.61
N GLU A 84 5.35 -4.67 -18.94
CA GLU A 84 5.40 -3.47 -19.79
C GLU A 84 4.21 -2.54 -19.52
N GLN A 85 3.01 -3.10 -19.35
CA GLN A 85 1.82 -2.31 -18.99
C GLN A 85 2.04 -1.54 -17.68
N VAL A 86 2.61 -2.19 -16.65
CA VAL A 86 2.89 -1.56 -15.36
C VAL A 86 3.96 -0.47 -15.49
N ARG A 87 5.01 -0.70 -16.28
CA ARG A 87 6.06 0.31 -16.56
C ARG A 87 5.49 1.54 -17.25
N GLU A 88 4.68 1.36 -18.29
CA GLU A 88 4.03 2.45 -19.02
C GLU A 88 3.14 3.28 -18.08
N ARG A 89 2.30 2.62 -17.28
CA ARG A 89 1.44 3.29 -16.30
C ARG A 89 2.26 4.06 -15.26
N PHE A 90 3.39 3.51 -14.79
CA PHE A 90 4.28 4.24 -13.89
C PHE A 90 4.85 5.50 -14.54
N TRP A 91 5.30 5.45 -15.79
CA TRP A 91 5.76 6.64 -16.51
C TRP A 91 4.69 7.73 -16.63
N ILE A 92 3.46 7.36 -16.96
CA ILE A 92 2.32 8.28 -17.02
C ILE A 92 2.10 8.94 -15.65
N ARG A 93 2.14 8.13 -14.57
CA ARG A 93 1.99 8.64 -13.20
C ARG A 93 3.14 9.55 -12.78
N LEU A 94 4.39 9.23 -13.15
CA LEU A 94 5.55 10.09 -12.88
C LEU A 94 5.44 11.43 -13.59
N LEU A 95 5.00 11.45 -14.86
CA LEU A 95 4.81 12.70 -15.60
C LEU A 95 3.79 13.61 -14.93
N SER A 96 2.61 13.08 -14.60
CA SER A 96 1.58 13.83 -13.89
C SER A 96 2.06 14.34 -12.53
N SER A 97 2.80 13.50 -11.79
CA SER A 97 3.34 13.85 -10.48
C SER A 97 4.42 14.92 -10.58
N TYR A 98 5.29 14.84 -11.60
CA TYR A 98 6.35 15.81 -11.84
C TYR A 98 5.78 17.18 -12.21
N HIS A 99 4.78 17.21 -13.10
CA HIS A 99 4.07 18.45 -13.44
C HIS A 99 3.41 19.09 -12.22
N SER A 100 2.73 18.29 -11.39
CA SER A 100 2.10 18.79 -10.16
C SER A 100 3.14 19.35 -9.18
N ALA A 101 4.29 18.68 -9.05
CA ALA A 101 5.40 19.14 -8.22
C ALA A 101 6.15 20.35 -8.81
N SER A 102 5.87 20.76 -10.05
CA SER A 102 6.65 21.75 -10.79
C SER A 102 5.90 23.03 -11.15
N GLN A 103 4.67 23.24 -10.64
CA GLN A 103 3.86 24.40 -11.00
C GLN A 103 4.54 25.75 -10.70
N ASP A 104 5.24 25.87 -9.56
CA ASP A 104 5.88 27.12 -9.11
C ASP A 104 7.30 26.86 -8.54
N CYS A 105 8.18 26.25 -9.33
CA CYS A 105 9.50 25.81 -8.84
C CYS A 105 10.72 26.55 -9.43
N GLU A 106 10.53 27.73 -10.01
CA GLU A 106 11.63 28.54 -10.56
C GLU A 106 12.73 28.75 -9.51
N GLY A 107 13.98 28.46 -9.90
CA GLY A 107 15.15 28.56 -9.01
C GLY A 107 15.27 27.45 -7.95
N ALA A 108 14.30 26.55 -7.82
CA ALA A 108 14.36 25.43 -6.88
C ALA A 108 15.20 24.26 -7.45
N ALA A 109 15.78 23.45 -6.55
CA ALA A 109 16.46 22.23 -6.94
C ALA A 109 15.50 21.27 -7.66
N PHE A 110 16.05 20.49 -8.61
CA PHE A 110 15.35 19.43 -9.34
C PHE A 110 14.15 19.92 -10.17
N CYS A 111 14.14 21.19 -10.61
CA CYS A 111 13.06 21.81 -11.40
C CYS A 111 13.46 22.19 -12.86
N PRO A 112 14.07 21.32 -13.68
CA PRO A 112 14.09 21.56 -15.12
C PRO A 112 12.69 21.41 -15.75
N LEU A 113 12.45 22.13 -16.86
CA LEU A 113 11.19 22.07 -17.60
C LEU A 113 11.00 20.68 -18.25
N VAL A 114 9.82 20.08 -18.06
CA VAL A 114 9.40 18.82 -18.66
C VAL A 114 8.04 19.03 -19.33
N ARG A 115 7.94 18.90 -20.66
CA ARG A 115 6.68 19.12 -21.40
C ARG A 115 5.92 17.83 -21.68
N ASN A 116 6.63 16.73 -21.83
CA ASN A 116 6.08 15.43 -22.21
C ASN A 116 6.91 14.28 -21.60
N LEU A 117 6.54 13.05 -21.93
CA LEU A 117 7.21 11.86 -21.39
C LEU A 117 8.66 11.73 -21.86
N ASP A 118 8.99 12.11 -23.09
CA ASP A 118 10.36 12.03 -23.61
C ASP A 118 11.29 12.98 -22.85
N ASP A 119 10.85 14.22 -22.59
CA ASP A 119 11.58 15.18 -21.76
C ASP A 119 11.86 14.58 -20.36
N LEU A 120 10.87 13.93 -19.74
CA LEU A 120 11.02 13.30 -18.42
C LEU A 120 12.01 12.13 -18.44
N ARG A 121 11.91 11.25 -19.45
CA ARG A 121 12.81 10.10 -19.60
C ARG A 121 14.25 10.54 -19.80
N GLN A 122 14.49 11.54 -20.67
CA GLN A 122 15.81 12.10 -20.88
C GLN A 122 16.38 12.72 -19.59
N LEU A 123 15.54 13.45 -18.86
CA LEU A 123 15.92 14.05 -17.58
C LEU A 123 16.29 12.98 -16.53
N ALA A 124 15.47 11.93 -16.39
CA ALA A 124 15.73 10.82 -15.47
C ALA A 124 17.00 10.04 -15.85
N GLN A 125 17.28 9.87 -17.14
CA GLN A 125 18.49 9.21 -17.63
C GLN A 125 19.76 9.91 -17.13
N GLY A 126 19.81 11.25 -17.30
CA GLY A 126 20.91 12.09 -16.84
C GLY A 126 20.95 12.36 -15.34
N PHE A 127 19.89 11.99 -14.61
CA PHE A 127 19.78 12.30 -13.18
C PHE A 127 20.76 11.49 -12.34
N THR A 128 21.57 12.18 -11.53
CA THR A 128 22.50 11.56 -10.57
C THR A 128 22.06 11.68 -9.12
N GLY A 129 21.10 12.58 -8.83
CA GLY A 129 20.71 12.97 -7.47
C GLY A 129 21.60 14.03 -6.82
N THR A 130 22.77 14.30 -7.40
CA THR A 130 23.76 15.22 -6.85
C THR A 130 23.61 16.61 -7.47
N VAL A 131 22.88 17.50 -6.78
CA VAL A 131 22.84 18.95 -7.08
C VAL A 131 23.92 19.71 -6.31
N SER A 132 24.24 19.23 -5.10
CA SER A 132 25.38 19.65 -4.29
C SER A 132 25.83 18.47 -3.42
N PRO A 133 27.03 18.50 -2.81
CA PRO A 133 27.50 17.42 -1.94
C PRO A 133 26.55 17.06 -0.78
N ALA A 134 25.69 18.00 -0.38
CA ALA A 134 24.69 17.78 0.68
C ALA A 134 23.65 16.72 0.32
N TYR A 135 23.44 16.42 -0.98
CA TYR A 135 22.44 15.45 -1.44
C TYR A 135 23.01 14.04 -1.67
N ASP A 136 24.34 13.85 -1.61
CA ASP A 136 24.98 12.58 -2.02
C ASP A 136 24.51 11.38 -1.19
N ALA A 137 24.39 11.55 0.13
CA ALA A 137 23.92 10.50 1.03
C ALA A 137 22.47 10.08 0.70
N TRP A 138 21.59 11.07 0.48
CA TRP A 138 20.21 10.79 0.05
C TRP A 138 20.17 10.15 -1.33
N ALA A 139 20.96 10.64 -2.29
CA ALA A 139 20.95 10.13 -3.66
C ALA A 139 21.33 8.64 -3.71
N GLN A 140 22.31 8.22 -2.90
CA GLN A 140 22.68 6.81 -2.77
C GLN A 140 21.54 5.98 -2.13
N ALA A 141 20.97 6.46 -1.02
CA ALA A 141 19.92 5.75 -0.30
C ALA A 141 18.63 5.65 -1.14
N SER A 142 18.23 6.73 -1.81
CA SER A 142 17.06 6.81 -2.70
C SER A 142 17.23 5.90 -3.93
N ARG A 143 18.43 5.82 -4.52
CA ARG A 143 18.70 4.87 -5.61
C ARG A 143 18.41 3.43 -5.20
N GLN A 144 18.97 2.99 -4.07
CA GLN A 144 18.75 1.62 -3.56
C GLN A 144 17.28 1.37 -3.24
N PHE A 145 16.62 2.35 -2.62
CA PHE A 145 15.19 2.27 -2.32
C PHE A 145 14.35 2.07 -3.58
N HIS A 146 14.52 2.92 -4.60
CA HIS A 146 13.69 2.87 -5.81
C HIS A 146 13.99 1.66 -6.69
N GLU A 147 15.25 1.22 -6.78
CA GLU A 147 15.60 -0.04 -7.44
C GLU A 147 14.92 -1.23 -6.77
N GLN A 148 14.97 -1.31 -5.44
CA GLN A 148 14.32 -2.38 -4.70
C GLN A 148 12.80 -2.29 -4.82
N TYR A 149 12.20 -1.11 -4.61
CA TYR A 149 10.76 -0.89 -4.66
C TYR A 149 10.21 -1.27 -6.03
N LEU A 150 10.87 -0.84 -7.12
CA LEU A 150 10.48 -1.24 -8.47
C LEU A 150 10.56 -2.75 -8.66
N ASN A 151 11.57 -3.44 -8.12
CA ASN A 151 11.64 -4.90 -8.19
C ASN A 151 10.44 -5.56 -7.49
N GLU A 152 9.96 -5.01 -6.36
CA GLU A 152 8.75 -5.52 -5.70
C GLU A 152 7.53 -5.40 -6.64
N GLN A 153 7.35 -4.23 -7.26
CA GLN A 153 6.22 -3.97 -8.15
C GLN A 153 6.28 -4.82 -9.43
N LEU A 154 7.44 -4.89 -10.08
CA LEU A 154 7.61 -5.68 -11.29
C LEU A 154 7.54 -7.19 -11.02
N ARG A 155 7.89 -7.65 -9.82
CA ARG A 155 7.65 -9.05 -9.43
C ARG A 155 6.16 -9.36 -9.35
N LEU A 156 5.33 -8.46 -8.83
CA LEU A 156 3.87 -8.62 -8.85
C LEU A 156 3.34 -8.63 -10.28
N ALA A 157 3.80 -7.68 -11.11
CA ALA A 157 3.42 -7.60 -12.53
C ALA A 157 3.79 -8.88 -13.30
N ALA A 158 5.00 -9.41 -13.07
CA ALA A 158 5.50 -10.62 -13.71
C ALA A 158 4.67 -11.88 -13.42
N LEU A 159 3.91 -11.88 -12.31
CA LEU A 159 3.07 -12.99 -11.88
C LEU A 159 1.58 -12.77 -12.21
N PHE A 160 1.20 -11.54 -12.55
CA PHE A 160 -0.15 -11.18 -12.98
C PHE A 160 -0.43 -11.69 -14.40
N PRO A 161 -1.68 -12.05 -14.76
CA PRO A 161 -2.87 -12.16 -13.92
C PRO A 161 -2.98 -13.48 -13.15
N LYS A 162 -2.05 -14.43 -13.37
CA LYS A 162 -2.12 -15.78 -12.80
C LYS A 162 -2.13 -15.78 -11.28
N ILE A 163 -1.31 -14.92 -10.68
CA ILE A 163 -1.37 -14.58 -9.26
C ILE A 163 -1.71 -13.09 -9.21
N SER A 164 -2.99 -12.79 -9.04
CA SER A 164 -3.47 -11.42 -8.93
C SER A 164 -2.96 -10.75 -7.66
N SER A 165 -2.92 -9.42 -7.68
CA SER A 165 -2.45 -8.60 -6.57
C SER A 165 -3.01 -7.17 -6.73
N GLU A 166 -2.54 -6.24 -5.90
CA GLU A 166 -2.80 -4.82 -6.04
C GLU A 166 -2.22 -4.19 -7.31
N ILE A 167 -1.28 -4.86 -7.99
CA ILE A 167 -0.50 -4.26 -9.07
C ILE A 167 -1.36 -3.84 -10.26
N GLU A 168 -2.47 -4.52 -10.53
CA GLU A 168 -3.34 -4.24 -11.67
C GLU A 168 -4.81 -4.47 -11.34
N ARG A 169 -5.68 -3.74 -12.06
CA ARG A 169 -7.14 -3.88 -11.96
C ARG A 169 -7.62 -4.99 -12.90
N PHE A 170 -8.68 -5.69 -12.50
CA PHE A 170 -9.47 -6.51 -13.41
C PHE A 170 -10.69 -5.78 -13.97
N ASP A 171 -11.14 -4.73 -13.27
CA ASP A 171 -12.28 -3.91 -13.68
C ASP A 171 -12.01 -2.43 -13.40
N SER A 172 -12.48 -1.55 -14.27
CA SER A 172 -12.35 -0.10 -14.13
C SER A 172 -12.99 0.47 -12.86
N ALA A 173 -13.97 -0.23 -12.28
CA ALA A 173 -14.65 0.15 -11.04
C ALA A 173 -13.83 -0.15 -9.77
N GLU A 174 -12.73 -0.91 -9.89
CA GLU A 174 -11.81 -1.13 -8.77
C GLU A 174 -11.02 0.15 -8.48
N LEU A 175 -10.81 0.42 -7.19
CA LEU A 175 -10.13 1.62 -6.70
C LEU A 175 -8.67 1.29 -6.37
N MET A 176 -7.73 2.13 -6.81
CA MET A 176 -6.30 2.01 -6.47
C MET A 176 -5.70 3.31 -5.89
N GLY A 177 -6.48 4.38 -5.83
CA GLY A 177 -6.05 5.68 -5.33
C GLY A 177 -5.47 6.63 -6.37
N ASP A 178 -5.36 6.20 -7.64
CA ASP A 178 -4.96 7.10 -8.75
C ASP A 178 -6.03 8.17 -9.02
N GLU A 179 -7.27 7.89 -8.65
CA GLU A 179 -8.42 8.78 -8.70
C GLU A 179 -8.37 9.96 -7.71
N LEU A 180 -7.48 9.91 -6.71
CA LEU A 180 -7.33 10.99 -5.73
C LEU A 180 -6.69 12.22 -6.36
N ALA A 181 -6.90 13.40 -5.75
CA ALA A 181 -6.21 14.61 -6.18
C ALA A 181 -4.74 14.61 -5.73
N ASP A 182 -3.96 15.56 -6.25
CA ASP A 182 -2.59 15.76 -5.79
C ASP A 182 -2.53 16.00 -4.27
N ARG A 183 -1.55 15.38 -3.61
CA ARG A 183 -1.32 15.34 -2.16
C ARG A 183 -2.47 14.79 -1.32
N GLN A 184 -3.41 14.06 -1.91
CA GLN A 184 -4.45 13.36 -1.17
C GLN A 184 -4.09 11.91 -0.89
N PHE A 185 -4.20 11.53 0.39
CA PHE A 185 -3.88 10.18 0.85
C PHE A 185 -4.96 9.64 1.77
N LEU A 186 -5.43 8.41 1.50
CA LEU A 186 -6.37 7.71 2.37
C LEU A 186 -5.61 6.70 3.23
N LEU A 187 -5.73 6.81 4.56
CA LEU A 187 -5.20 5.81 5.50
C LEU A 187 -6.17 4.63 5.60
N THR A 188 -5.65 3.43 5.32
CA THR A 188 -6.43 2.19 5.37
C THR A 188 -5.73 1.11 6.19
N PHE A 189 -6.51 0.25 6.83
CA PHE A 189 -6.01 -0.72 7.79
C PHE A 189 -6.68 -2.09 7.63
N ASP A 190 -5.89 -3.14 7.50
CA ASP A 190 -6.39 -4.51 7.24
C ASP A 190 -6.24 -5.43 8.48
N ASP A 191 -7.04 -6.50 8.47
CA ASP A 191 -7.05 -7.70 9.34
C ASP A 191 -7.80 -7.62 10.67
N GLY A 192 -8.06 -6.43 11.19
CA GLY A 192 -8.73 -6.25 12.47
C GLY A 192 -10.16 -6.78 12.56
N PRO A 193 -10.79 -6.64 13.74
CA PRO A 193 -10.23 -6.05 14.97
C PRO A 193 -9.44 -7.04 15.85
N THR A 194 -8.47 -6.53 16.61
CA THR A 194 -7.85 -7.25 17.73
C THR A 194 -8.78 -7.39 18.94
N ALA A 195 -8.35 -8.14 19.96
CA ALA A 195 -9.03 -8.20 21.26
C ALA A 195 -9.14 -6.81 21.93
N ALA A 196 -10.01 -6.70 22.94
CA ALA A 196 -10.26 -5.45 23.64
C ALA A 196 -9.01 -4.81 24.23
N GLY A 197 -8.82 -3.51 24.00
CA GLY A 197 -7.63 -2.80 24.44
C GLY A 197 -6.38 -3.16 23.63
N GLY A 198 -6.55 -3.76 22.45
CA GLY A 198 -5.45 -4.16 21.57
C GLY A 198 -4.97 -3.04 20.64
N HIS A 199 -4.31 -3.45 19.56
CA HIS A 199 -3.74 -2.53 18.58
C HIS A 199 -4.80 -1.79 17.76
N THR A 200 -5.92 -2.44 17.42
CA THR A 200 -7.06 -1.78 16.74
C THR A 200 -7.59 -0.61 17.58
N ASP A 201 -7.86 -0.83 18.87
CA ASP A 201 -8.33 0.20 19.80
C ASP A 201 -7.32 1.36 19.90
N THR A 202 -6.02 1.03 20.02
CA THR A 202 -4.94 2.03 20.08
C THR A 202 -4.89 2.89 18.82
N LEU A 203 -4.97 2.26 17.64
CA LEU A 203 -4.92 2.97 16.36
C LEU A 203 -6.17 3.84 16.14
N ALA A 204 -7.36 3.33 16.44
CA ALA A 204 -8.59 4.12 16.34
C ALA A 204 -8.54 5.36 17.25
N ASN A 205 -7.96 5.24 18.45
CA ASN A 205 -7.72 6.37 19.35
C ASN A 205 -6.72 7.38 18.78
N VAL A 206 -5.63 6.90 18.15
CA VAL A 206 -4.66 7.76 17.47
C VAL A 206 -5.32 8.58 16.37
N LEU A 207 -6.15 7.96 15.53
CA LEU A 207 -6.85 8.65 14.44
C LEU A 207 -7.81 9.71 15.00
N ARG A 208 -8.66 9.35 15.99
CA ARG A 208 -9.56 10.30 16.66
C ARG A 208 -8.83 11.46 17.32
N ALA A 209 -7.72 11.21 18.01
CA ALA A 209 -6.92 12.24 18.67
C ALA A 209 -6.28 13.23 17.68
N ASN A 210 -6.16 12.87 16.40
CA ASN A 210 -5.66 13.71 15.33
C ASN A 210 -6.76 14.22 14.39
N ASP A 211 -8.05 14.05 14.76
CA ASP A 211 -9.20 14.43 13.94
C ASP A 211 -9.19 13.80 12.54
N LEU A 212 -8.79 12.52 12.46
CA LEU A 212 -8.73 11.75 11.22
C LEU A 212 -9.73 10.60 11.18
N HIS A 213 -10.25 10.38 9.98
CA HIS A 213 -11.23 9.34 9.65
C HIS A 213 -10.58 8.33 8.68
N GLY A 214 -10.07 7.22 9.20
CA GLY A 214 -9.47 6.13 8.43
C GLY A 214 -10.47 5.03 8.07
N LEU A 215 -10.08 4.17 7.11
CA LEU A 215 -10.90 3.06 6.62
C LEU A 215 -10.31 1.70 7.05
N PHE A 216 -11.07 0.94 7.83
CA PHE A 216 -10.66 -0.36 8.35
C PHE A 216 -11.32 -1.48 7.54
N PHE A 217 -10.53 -2.34 6.91
CA PHE A 217 -10.99 -3.56 6.25
C PHE A 217 -10.93 -4.72 7.24
N VAL A 218 -12.09 -5.10 7.79
CA VAL A 218 -12.17 -6.07 8.88
C VAL A 218 -12.41 -7.49 8.37
N LEU A 219 -11.81 -8.45 9.05
CA LEU A 219 -12.11 -9.87 8.86
C LEU A 219 -13.32 -10.28 9.70
N GLY A 220 -14.22 -11.07 9.12
CA GLY A 220 -15.44 -11.52 9.77
C GLY A 220 -15.21 -12.39 11.01
N GLU A 221 -14.19 -13.27 10.99
CA GLU A 221 -13.83 -14.12 12.14
C GLU A 221 -13.35 -13.31 13.36
N PRO A 222 -12.30 -12.47 13.25
CA PRO A 222 -11.92 -11.55 14.32
C PRO A 222 -13.07 -10.64 14.77
N PHE A 223 -13.86 -10.10 13.84
CA PHE A 223 -14.99 -9.23 14.17
C PHE A 223 -16.03 -9.97 15.01
N GLN A 224 -16.43 -11.18 14.60
CA GLN A 224 -17.37 -12.02 15.35
C GLN A 224 -16.81 -12.40 16.72
N ALA A 225 -15.53 -12.76 16.80
CA ALA A 225 -14.88 -13.13 18.05
C ALA A 225 -14.82 -11.93 19.02
N ARG A 226 -14.49 -10.73 18.53
CA ARG A 226 -14.50 -9.49 19.31
C ARG A 226 -15.90 -9.19 19.82
N LEU A 227 -16.91 -9.22 18.94
CA LEU A 227 -18.31 -8.95 19.27
C LEU A 227 -18.87 -9.89 20.33
N ARG A 228 -18.56 -11.21 20.26
CA ARG A 228 -18.99 -12.19 21.27
C ARG A 228 -18.41 -11.94 22.67
N LYS A 229 -17.23 -11.32 22.73
CA LYS A 229 -16.53 -10.96 23.99
C LYS A 229 -16.80 -9.52 24.40
N SER A 230 -17.63 -8.79 23.66
CA SER A 230 -17.99 -7.40 23.92
C SER A 230 -19.49 -7.20 23.66
N SER A 231 -19.89 -6.08 23.07
CA SER A 231 -21.26 -5.74 22.72
C SER A 231 -21.27 -4.91 21.43
N PRO A 232 -22.42 -4.84 20.72
CA PRO A 232 -22.56 -3.94 19.58
C PRO A 232 -22.24 -2.48 19.91
N ALA A 233 -22.57 -2.02 21.12
CA ALA A 233 -22.26 -0.67 21.57
C ALA A 233 -20.76 -0.42 21.68
N GLN A 234 -19.99 -1.37 22.22
CA GLN A 234 -18.53 -1.27 22.29
C GLN A 234 -17.88 -1.35 20.91
N MET A 235 -18.46 -2.11 19.97
CA MET A 235 -17.99 -2.13 18.58
C MET A 235 -18.23 -0.77 17.90
N ARG A 236 -19.40 -0.14 18.13
CA ARG A 236 -19.68 1.21 17.63
C ARG A 236 -18.75 2.26 18.22
N GLU A 237 -18.46 2.17 19.52
CA GLU A 237 -17.50 3.08 20.15
C GLU A 237 -16.09 2.92 19.57
N LEU A 238 -15.64 1.67 19.34
CA LEU A 238 -14.33 1.38 18.75
C LEU A 238 -14.15 2.07 17.38
N TYR A 239 -15.16 2.00 16.53
CA TYR A 239 -15.12 2.54 15.17
C TYR A 239 -15.79 3.92 15.05
N SER A 240 -16.08 4.58 16.16
CA SER A 240 -16.71 5.91 16.16
C SER A 240 -15.85 6.90 15.37
N GLY A 241 -16.44 7.50 14.34
CA GLY A 241 -15.72 8.39 13.43
C GLY A 241 -14.71 7.68 12.54
N GLN A 242 -14.79 6.37 12.37
CA GLN A 242 -14.00 5.62 11.39
C GLN A 242 -14.95 5.00 10.37
N CYS A 243 -14.40 4.48 9.28
CA CYS A 243 -15.18 3.71 8.32
C CYS A 243 -14.79 2.24 8.38
N VAL A 244 -15.76 1.34 8.20
CA VAL A 244 -15.53 -0.10 8.26
C VAL A 244 -15.98 -0.77 6.98
N ALA A 245 -15.04 -1.44 6.32
CA ALA A 245 -15.21 -2.19 5.09
C ALA A 245 -14.80 -3.65 5.28
N LEU A 246 -14.88 -4.46 4.24
CA LEU A 246 -14.78 -5.92 4.33
C LEU A 246 -13.42 -6.43 3.86
N HIS A 247 -12.79 -7.32 4.64
CA HIS A 247 -11.60 -8.08 4.23
C HIS A 247 -11.91 -9.59 4.03
N GLY A 248 -13.19 -9.94 3.98
CA GLY A 248 -13.66 -11.32 3.91
C GLY A 248 -13.98 -11.89 5.29
N TRP A 249 -14.23 -13.19 5.37
CA TRP A 249 -14.51 -13.90 6.62
C TRP A 249 -13.23 -14.33 7.31
N ALA A 250 -12.29 -14.91 6.54
CA ALA A 250 -10.96 -15.33 6.99
C ALA A 250 -9.90 -14.82 6.00
N HIS A 251 -8.66 -14.64 6.48
CA HIS A 251 -7.55 -14.13 5.66
C HIS A 251 -7.02 -15.21 4.69
N LYS A 252 -7.81 -15.47 3.65
CA LYS A 252 -7.54 -16.47 2.61
C LYS A 252 -7.57 -15.78 1.24
N SER A 253 -6.72 -16.23 0.33
CA SER A 253 -6.76 -15.80 -1.06
C SER A 253 -8.13 -16.09 -1.67
N HIS A 254 -8.80 -15.07 -2.22
CA HIS A 254 -10.11 -15.26 -2.86
C HIS A 254 -10.01 -15.93 -4.23
N SER A 255 -8.86 -15.84 -4.91
CA SER A 255 -8.65 -16.57 -6.18
C SER A 255 -8.51 -18.09 -5.99
N ALA A 256 -8.22 -18.54 -4.77
CA ALA A 256 -8.03 -19.96 -4.45
C ALA A 256 -9.05 -20.51 -3.43
N TRP A 257 -10.11 -19.76 -3.10
CA TRP A 257 -11.08 -20.14 -2.09
C TRP A 257 -12.49 -20.26 -2.68
N SER A 258 -13.03 -21.49 -2.78
CA SER A 258 -14.34 -21.76 -3.38
C SER A 258 -15.49 -21.01 -2.72
N GLU A 259 -15.44 -20.74 -1.42
CA GLU A 259 -16.51 -20.06 -0.68
C GLU A 259 -16.31 -18.54 -0.57
N TRP A 260 -15.46 -17.93 -1.40
CA TRP A 260 -15.13 -16.50 -1.31
C TRP A 260 -16.36 -15.58 -1.41
N GLN A 261 -17.39 -15.92 -2.19
CA GLN A 261 -18.63 -15.12 -2.23
C GLN A 261 -19.39 -15.18 -0.89
N GLN A 262 -19.48 -16.37 -0.29
CA GLN A 262 -20.14 -16.55 1.01
C GLN A 262 -19.36 -15.84 2.12
N SER A 263 -18.02 -15.88 2.04
CA SER A 263 -17.12 -15.13 2.91
C SER A 263 -17.47 -13.64 2.94
N ILE A 264 -17.66 -13.03 1.76
CA ILE A 264 -18.02 -11.61 1.64
C ILE A 264 -19.43 -11.34 2.16
N THR A 265 -20.44 -12.07 1.69
CA THR A 265 -21.84 -11.80 2.06
C THR A 265 -22.12 -12.01 3.54
N ARG A 266 -21.47 -13.00 4.15
CA ARG A 266 -21.53 -13.25 5.59
C ARG A 266 -20.88 -12.12 6.39
N SER A 267 -19.68 -11.68 6.00
CA SER A 267 -19.02 -10.54 6.64
C SER A 267 -19.82 -9.24 6.47
N ALA A 268 -20.36 -9.00 5.28
CA ALA A 268 -21.21 -7.84 5.00
C ALA A 268 -22.45 -7.79 5.90
N THR A 269 -23.11 -8.93 6.09
CA THR A 269 -24.30 -9.03 6.98
C THR A 269 -23.93 -8.74 8.43
N LEU A 270 -22.84 -9.32 8.92
CA LEU A 270 -22.37 -9.15 10.30
C LEU A 270 -21.96 -7.70 10.60
N VAL A 271 -21.12 -7.12 9.74
CA VAL A 271 -20.56 -5.78 9.94
C VAL A 271 -21.66 -4.73 9.81
N ARG A 272 -22.46 -4.78 8.74
CA ARG A 272 -23.57 -3.83 8.51
C ARG A 272 -24.62 -3.89 9.60
N GLY A 273 -24.95 -5.09 10.10
CA GLY A 273 -25.90 -5.25 11.20
C GLY A 273 -25.38 -4.74 12.55
N THR A 274 -24.06 -4.65 12.73
CA THR A 274 -23.44 -4.19 13.98
C THR A 274 -23.13 -2.68 13.94
N LEU A 275 -22.66 -2.19 12.79
CA LEU A 275 -22.13 -0.85 12.54
C LEU A 275 -22.81 -0.19 11.32
N PRO A 276 -24.14 0.00 11.33
CA PRO A 276 -24.86 0.50 10.15
C PRO A 276 -24.38 1.89 9.69
N ASP A 277 -23.98 2.74 10.63
CA ASP A 277 -23.58 4.13 10.36
C ASP A 277 -22.14 4.28 9.87
N ASP A 278 -21.26 3.32 10.18
CA ASP A 278 -19.83 3.33 9.84
C ASP A 278 -19.50 2.39 8.67
N TYR A 279 -20.42 1.49 8.31
CA TYR A 279 -20.25 0.51 7.25
C TYR A 279 -20.12 1.17 5.87
N GLN A 280 -19.10 0.72 5.12
CA GLN A 280 -18.87 1.08 3.72
C GLN A 280 -19.02 -0.17 2.84
N PRO A 281 -19.73 -0.11 1.70
CA PRO A 281 -19.83 -1.21 0.74
C PRO A 281 -18.54 -1.36 -0.09
N LEU A 282 -17.42 -1.49 0.61
CA LEU A 282 -16.09 -1.67 0.05
C LEU A 282 -15.55 -3.03 0.50
N PHE A 283 -14.75 -3.64 -0.37
CA PHE A 283 -14.06 -4.90 -0.09
C PHE A 283 -12.60 -4.83 -0.53
N ARG A 284 -11.69 -5.33 0.29
CA ARG A 284 -10.29 -5.55 -0.08
C ARG A 284 -10.00 -7.04 0.00
N PRO A 285 -9.49 -7.67 -1.06
CA PRO A 285 -9.12 -9.07 -1.03
C PRO A 285 -7.84 -9.30 -0.23
N PRO A 286 -7.78 -10.33 0.65
CA PRO A 286 -6.54 -10.78 1.25
C PRO A 286 -5.45 -10.99 0.19
N TYR A 287 -4.25 -10.45 0.45
CA TYR A 287 -3.11 -10.45 -0.46
C TYR A 287 -3.34 -9.73 -1.82
N GLY A 288 -4.43 -8.97 -1.98
CA GLY A 288 -4.84 -8.41 -3.28
C GLY A 288 -5.38 -9.46 -4.26
N GLN A 289 -5.46 -10.73 -3.84
CA GLN A 289 -5.72 -11.89 -4.69
C GLN A 289 -7.23 -12.10 -4.88
N ARG A 290 -7.68 -11.89 -6.11
CA ARG A 290 -9.07 -12.08 -6.55
C ARG A 290 -9.13 -12.71 -7.94
N SER A 291 -10.30 -13.24 -8.30
CA SER A 291 -10.53 -13.80 -9.63
C SER A 291 -10.91 -12.70 -10.63
N SER A 292 -10.52 -12.85 -11.90
CA SER A 292 -10.84 -11.88 -12.96
C SER A 292 -12.33 -11.83 -13.31
N ASP A 293 -13.09 -12.89 -13.02
CA ASP A 293 -14.54 -12.97 -13.23
C ASP A 293 -15.38 -12.43 -12.05
N SER A 294 -14.72 -11.90 -11.01
CA SER A 294 -15.40 -11.47 -9.78
C SER A 294 -16.20 -10.16 -9.91
N ALA A 295 -15.98 -9.38 -10.98
CA ALA A 295 -16.60 -8.07 -11.19
C ALA A 295 -18.15 -8.13 -11.21
N ALA A 296 -18.73 -9.15 -11.85
CA ALA A 296 -20.18 -9.32 -11.93
C ALA A 296 -20.81 -9.53 -10.54
N PHE A 297 -20.15 -10.29 -9.67
CA PHE A 297 -20.59 -10.50 -8.29
C PHE A 297 -20.55 -9.19 -7.49
N PHE A 298 -19.44 -8.46 -7.54
CA PHE A 298 -19.28 -7.19 -6.83
C PHE A 298 -20.32 -6.16 -7.25
N LYS A 299 -20.57 -6.04 -8.56
CA LYS A 299 -21.65 -5.21 -9.11
C LYS A 299 -23.03 -5.63 -8.58
N ALA A 300 -23.34 -6.92 -8.57
CA ALA A 300 -24.62 -7.43 -8.08
C ALA A 300 -24.82 -7.22 -6.57
N GLN A 301 -23.75 -7.24 -5.77
CA GLN A 301 -23.79 -6.95 -4.34
C GLN A 301 -23.75 -5.46 -4.01
N GLY A 302 -23.51 -4.59 -5.00
CA GLY A 302 -23.28 -3.16 -4.78
C GLY A 302 -22.01 -2.88 -3.98
N ILE A 303 -21.01 -3.75 -4.04
CA ILE A 303 -19.74 -3.63 -3.32
C ILE A 303 -18.64 -3.29 -4.31
N LYS A 304 -17.78 -2.31 -4.01
CA LYS A 304 -16.59 -2.01 -4.83
C LYS A 304 -15.32 -2.63 -4.24
N VAL A 305 -14.40 -3.04 -5.10
CA VAL A 305 -13.08 -3.51 -4.67
C VAL A 305 -12.14 -2.32 -4.51
N MET A 306 -11.45 -2.25 -3.37
CA MET A 306 -10.42 -1.24 -3.09
C MET A 306 -9.08 -1.91 -2.80
N LEU A 307 -8.08 -1.62 -3.63
CA LEU A 307 -6.70 -2.04 -3.48
C LEU A 307 -5.90 -0.94 -2.77
N TRP A 308 -4.59 -0.88 -2.99
CA TRP A 308 -3.72 0.16 -2.46
C TRP A 308 -2.62 0.50 -3.46
N GLY A 309 -2.08 1.72 -3.37
CA GLY A 309 -0.95 2.16 -4.18
C GLY A 309 0.33 2.41 -3.36
N ILE A 310 0.20 2.45 -2.03
CA ILE A 310 1.30 2.69 -1.08
C ILE A 310 1.22 1.64 0.02
N ASP A 311 2.16 0.71 0.03
CA ASP A 311 2.25 -0.34 1.05
C ASP A 311 3.34 -0.03 2.08
N SER A 312 2.95 0.04 3.36
CA SER A 312 3.86 0.26 4.48
C SER A 312 4.77 -0.93 4.80
N GLN A 313 4.38 -2.14 4.39
CA GLN A 313 5.02 -3.40 4.75
C GLN A 313 5.16 -3.60 6.26
N ASP A 314 4.27 -3.00 7.05
CA ASP A 314 4.33 -3.00 8.51
C ASP A 314 4.06 -4.38 9.14
N TRP A 315 3.41 -5.29 8.41
CA TRP A 315 3.26 -6.70 8.79
C TRP A 315 4.59 -7.46 8.88
N SER A 316 5.61 -7.05 8.11
CA SER A 316 6.87 -7.77 8.05
C SER A 316 7.69 -7.59 9.33
N LYS A 317 8.08 -8.68 9.98
CA LYS A 317 8.95 -8.64 11.17
C LYS A 317 10.32 -8.00 10.93
N SER A 318 10.78 -7.89 9.67
CA SER A 318 12.07 -7.27 9.33
C SER A 318 12.02 -5.74 9.31
N LEU A 319 10.83 -5.12 9.38
CA LEU A 319 10.67 -3.67 9.38
C LEU A 319 10.28 -3.17 10.77
N SER A 320 10.95 -2.12 11.23
CA SER A 320 10.52 -1.33 12.39
C SER A 320 9.38 -0.38 12.00
N ALA A 321 8.66 0.16 12.98
CA ALA A 321 7.64 1.19 12.72
C ALA A 321 8.23 2.44 12.06
N SER A 322 9.46 2.83 12.44
CA SER A 322 10.19 3.93 11.80
C SER A 322 10.49 3.62 10.34
N ALA A 323 10.98 2.42 10.02
CA ALA A 323 11.23 2.03 8.63
C ALA A 323 9.95 2.02 7.78
N ALA A 324 8.83 1.53 8.33
CA ALA A 324 7.53 1.58 7.66
C ALA A 324 7.06 3.03 7.42
N SER A 325 7.18 3.91 8.41
CA SER A 325 6.85 5.34 8.26
C SER A 325 7.72 6.01 7.20
N GLN A 326 9.03 5.75 7.17
CA GLN A 326 9.94 6.37 6.22
C GLN A 326 9.71 5.85 4.79
N ARG A 327 9.41 4.57 4.64
CA ARG A 327 8.97 3.98 3.36
C ARG A 327 7.70 4.68 2.86
N VAL A 328 6.67 4.78 3.70
CA VAL A 328 5.41 5.44 3.33
C VAL A 328 5.66 6.91 2.94
N GLN A 329 6.45 7.66 3.70
CA GLN A 329 6.79 9.04 3.36
C GLN A 329 7.47 9.16 1.98
N THR A 330 8.40 8.26 1.66
CA THR A 330 9.08 8.25 0.35
C THR A 330 8.11 7.92 -0.78
N LEU A 331 7.20 6.96 -0.58
CA LEU A 331 6.17 6.63 -1.56
C LEU A 331 5.13 7.73 -1.71
N MET A 332 4.80 8.47 -0.65
CA MET A 332 3.95 9.67 -0.73
C MET A 332 4.62 10.76 -1.58
N LEU A 333 5.94 10.95 -1.47
CA LEU A 333 6.68 11.91 -2.29
C LEU A 333 6.77 11.48 -3.76
N LEU A 334 7.00 10.19 -4.00
CA LEU A 334 7.07 9.61 -5.34
C LEU A 334 5.73 9.74 -6.07
N TRP A 335 4.67 9.23 -5.44
CA TRP A 335 3.37 9.07 -6.08
C TRP A 335 2.43 10.25 -5.92
N ARG A 336 2.71 11.11 -4.95
CA ARG A 336 1.97 12.33 -4.59
C ARG A 336 0.51 12.14 -4.23
N ARG A 337 -0.06 10.95 -4.37
CA ARG A 337 -1.42 10.60 -3.99
C ARG A 337 -1.55 9.10 -3.86
N GLY A 338 -2.55 8.64 -3.12
CA GLY A 338 -2.95 7.24 -3.16
C GLY A 338 -3.55 6.71 -1.87
N ILE A 339 -3.90 5.43 -1.92
CA ILE A 339 -4.41 4.68 -0.79
C ILE A 339 -3.24 4.00 -0.08
N ILE A 340 -3.09 4.26 1.22
CA ILE A 340 -2.00 3.75 2.05
C ILE A 340 -2.49 2.55 2.86
N LEU A 341 -1.78 1.43 2.75
CA LEU A 341 -2.05 0.20 3.50
C LEU A 341 -1.15 0.09 4.75
N PHE A 342 -1.78 -0.14 5.89
CA PHE A 342 -1.21 -0.59 7.16
C PHE A 342 -2.04 -1.78 7.70
N HIS A 343 -1.61 -2.42 8.77
CA HIS A 343 -2.37 -3.47 9.43
C HIS A 343 -2.63 -3.10 10.89
N ASP A 344 -3.91 -3.06 11.31
CA ASP A 344 -4.28 -2.63 12.66
C ASP A 344 -4.09 -3.73 13.72
N ILE A 345 -3.72 -4.94 13.28
CA ILE A 345 -3.35 -6.05 14.17
C ILE A 345 -1.90 -5.97 14.66
N HIS A 346 -1.14 -4.96 14.26
CA HIS A 346 0.26 -4.78 14.61
C HIS A 346 0.51 -3.48 15.38
N ASN A 347 1.52 -3.48 16.26
CA ASN A 347 1.90 -2.29 17.03
C ASN A 347 2.60 -1.20 16.18
N LYS A 348 2.94 -1.50 14.92
CA LYS A 348 3.69 -0.58 14.06
C LYS A 348 2.82 0.52 13.48
N ALA A 349 1.59 0.23 13.04
CA ALA A 349 0.67 1.25 12.56
C ALA A 349 0.39 2.34 13.64
N PRO A 350 0.05 1.99 14.90
CA PRO A 350 -0.08 2.98 15.99
C PRO A 350 1.16 3.87 16.23
N ALA A 351 2.37 3.41 15.89
CA ALA A 351 3.60 4.18 16.06
C ALA A 351 3.99 4.98 14.79
N ALA A 352 3.77 4.42 13.61
CA ALA A 352 4.13 5.02 12.32
C ALA A 352 3.15 6.14 11.92
N VAL A 353 1.85 5.93 12.11
CA VAL A 353 0.80 6.88 11.68
C VAL A 353 0.95 8.26 12.33
N PRO A 354 1.14 8.40 13.66
CA PRO A 354 1.38 9.72 14.27
C PRO A 354 2.59 10.44 13.68
N THR A 355 3.66 9.70 13.38
CA THR A 355 4.89 10.25 12.79
C THR A 355 4.61 10.82 11.40
N LEU A 356 3.85 10.09 10.57
CA LEU A 356 3.42 10.56 9.25
C LEU A 356 2.52 11.80 9.34
N ILE A 357 1.56 11.82 10.26
CA ILE A 357 0.66 12.97 10.44
C ILE A 357 1.48 14.20 10.83
N ALA A 358 2.38 14.07 11.80
CA ALA A 358 3.22 15.18 12.26
C ALA A 358 4.14 15.71 11.15
N ALA A 359 4.79 14.81 10.39
CA ALA A 359 5.69 15.17 9.30
C ALA A 359 4.98 15.93 8.15
N ASN A 360 3.67 15.72 7.99
CA ASN A 360 2.90 16.24 6.86
C ASN A 360 1.84 17.29 7.24
N LYS A 361 1.94 17.88 8.44
CA LYS A 361 0.94 18.82 8.96
C LYS A 361 0.83 20.13 8.18
N SER A 362 1.93 20.61 7.61
CA SER A 362 2.02 21.96 7.00
C SER A 362 2.52 21.96 5.55
N ASN A 363 2.68 20.79 4.94
CA ASN A 363 3.27 20.64 3.61
C ASN A 363 2.24 20.40 2.50
N GLY A 364 0.96 20.63 2.80
CA GLY A 364 -0.14 20.57 1.85
C GLY A 364 -0.69 19.17 1.60
N VAL A 365 -0.19 18.15 2.31
CA VAL A 365 -0.84 16.83 2.38
C VAL A 365 -2.23 16.95 2.98
N LYS A 366 -3.17 16.25 2.37
CA LYS A 366 -4.56 16.13 2.81
C LYS A 366 -4.86 14.66 3.07
N TRP A 367 -5.13 14.33 4.33
CA TRP A 367 -5.66 13.03 4.70
C TRP A 367 -7.13 12.97 4.28
N VAL A 368 -7.46 12.04 3.37
CA VAL A 368 -8.81 11.87 2.84
C VAL A 368 -9.71 11.30 3.94
N ASP A 369 -10.84 11.97 4.16
CA ASP A 369 -11.89 11.46 5.04
C ASP A 369 -12.54 10.23 4.40
N CYS A 370 -12.45 9.08 5.06
CA CYS A 370 -13.03 7.84 4.57
C CYS A 370 -14.54 7.94 4.29
N ARG A 371 -15.27 8.85 4.94
CA ARG A 371 -16.73 9.03 4.76
C ARG A 371 -17.06 9.65 3.40
N ALA A 372 -16.10 10.32 2.77
CA ALA A 372 -16.24 10.83 1.41
C ALA A 372 -16.14 9.72 0.33
N THR A 373 -15.85 8.47 0.73
CA THR A 373 -15.78 7.33 -0.20
C THR A 373 -17.10 6.55 -0.34
N ARG A 374 -18.19 7.05 0.29
CA ARG A 374 -19.56 6.47 0.28
C ARG A 374 -20.18 6.41 -1.11
#